data_AF-A0A7C1A6Q6-F1
#
_entry.id   AF-A0A7C1A6Q6-F1
#
_cell.length_a   1.000
_cell.length_b   1.000
_cell.length_c   1.000
_cell.angle_alpha   90.00
_cell.angle_beta   90.00
_cell.angle_gamma   90.00
#
_symmetry.space_group_name_H-M   'P 1'
#
loop_
_entity.id
_entity.type
_entity.pdbx_description
1 polymer ?
#
loop_
_entity_poly.entity_id
_entity_poly.type
_entity_poly.pdbx_seq_one_letter_code
_entity_poly.pdbx_strand_id
1 'polypeptide(L)' 'MKTKIIGVYGVSNTLAIEIYEIVQDIDDYVIYKGNTEKKKHKAKIYTNTRGMYFNTFRGRIYLSECERV' A
#
# COMPACT_ATOMS: atom_id res chain seq x y z
N MET A 1 -10.64 -17.18 1.44
CA MET A 1 -11.08 -16.04 0.60
C MET A 1 -9.87 -15.46 -0.13
N LYS A 2 -9.90 -15.38 -1.47
CA LYS A 2 -8.89 -14.60 -2.22
C LYS A 2 -9.06 -13.13 -1.85
N THR A 3 -8.07 -12.52 -1.21
CA THR A 3 -8.16 -11.09 -0.91
C THR A 3 -7.94 -10.31 -2.21
N LYS A 4 -8.91 -9.47 -2.57
CA LYS A 4 -8.85 -8.64 -3.78
C LYS A 4 -7.77 -7.57 -3.62
N ILE A 5 -6.98 -7.33 -4.67
CA ILE A 5 -6.07 -6.19 -4.76
C ILE A 5 -6.91 -4.98 -5.13
N ILE A 6 -6.79 -3.89 -4.37
CA ILE A 6 -7.53 -2.63 -4.58
C ILE A 6 -6.65 -1.53 -5.16
N GLY A 7 -5.32 -1.72 -5.12
CA GLY A 7 -4.39 -0.82 -5.79
C GLY A 7 -2.99 -1.41 -5.90
N VAL A 8 -2.19 -0.84 -6.80
CA VAL A 8 -0.83 -1.29 -7.10
C VAL A 8 0.11 -0.10 -7.23
N TYR A 9 1.28 -0.17 -6.62
CA TYR A 9 2.38 0.75 -6.85
C TYR A 9 3.53 0.02 -7.55
N GLY A 10 3.87 0.44 -8.76
CA GLY A 10 4.98 -0.12 -9.53
C GLY A 10 6.33 0.28 -8.94
N VAL A 11 7.17 -0.69 -8.60
CA VAL A 11 8.55 -0.45 -8.13
C VAL A 11 9.55 -0.66 -9.28
N SER A 12 9.33 -1.67 -10.10
CA SER A 12 10.09 -1.97 -11.33
C SER A 12 9.23 -2.80 -12.29
N ASN A 13 9.79 -3.19 -13.43
CA ASN A 13 9.11 -4.06 -14.41
C ASN A 13 8.60 -5.39 -13.84
N THR A 14 9.15 -5.86 -12.72
CA THR A 14 8.79 -7.15 -12.11
C THR A 14 8.39 -7.06 -10.64
N LEU A 15 8.61 -5.90 -10.01
CA LEU A 15 8.31 -5.68 -8.60
C LEU A 15 7.21 -4.64 -8.44
N ALA A 16 6.23 -4.96 -7.61
CA ALA A 16 5.14 -4.07 -7.27
C ALA A 16 4.74 -4.23 -5.81
N ILE A 17 4.14 -3.19 -5.25
CA ILE A 17 3.44 -3.23 -3.98
C ILE A 17 1.94 -3.34 -4.26
N GLU A 18 1.34 -4.42 -3.79
CA GLU A 18 -0.09 -4.70 -3.89
C GLU A 18 -0.78 -4.21 -2.62
N ILE A 19 -1.81 -3.39 -2.76
CA ILE A 19 -2.67 -2.93 -1.68
C ILE A 19 -3.93 -3.78 -1.66
N TYR A 20 -4.30 -4.27 -0.48
CA TYR A 20 -5.46 -5.14 -0.28
C TYR A 20 -6.59 -4.43 0.46
N GLU A 21 -6.24 -3.48 1.32
CA GLU A 21 -7.19 -2.81 2.19
C GLU A 21 -6.62 -1.47 2.65
N ILE A 22 -7.49 -0.46 2.69
CA ILE A 22 -7.23 0.83 3.31
C ILE A 22 -8.35 0.99 4.33
N VAL A 23 -7.99 1.02 5.61
CA VAL A 23 -8.94 1.19 6.70
C VAL A 23 -8.80 2.61 7.21
N GLN A 24 -9.91 3.34 7.19
CA GLN A 24 -10.03 4.69 7.72
C GLN A 24 -10.92 4.63 8.96
N ASP A 25 -10.30 4.67 10.13
CA ASP A 25 -10.95 4.57 11.45
C ASP A 25 -10.15 5.40 12.47
N ILE A 26 -10.13 5.03 13.76
CA ILE A 26 -9.32 5.72 14.80
C ILE A 26 -7.82 5.77 14.43
N ASP A 27 -7.31 4.71 13.80
CA ASP A 27 -5.97 4.68 13.22
C ASP A 27 -6.07 4.30 11.75
N ASP A 28 -5.77 5.24 10.85
CA ASP A 28 -5.70 4.93 9.42
C ASP A 28 -4.54 3.96 9.14
N TYR A 29 -4.83 2.85 8.49
CA TYR A 29 -3.80 1.89 8.08
C TYR A 29 -4.07 1.26 6.73
N VAL A 30 -2.99 0.76 6.13
CA VAL A 30 -3.01 0.03 4.87
C VAL A 30 -2.53 -1.40 5.09
N ILE A 31 -3.19 -2.35 4.44
CA ILE A 31 -2.72 -3.72 4.30
C ILE A 31 -2.12 -3.86 2.91
N TYR A 32 -0.82 -4.13 2.86
CA TYR A 32 -0.07 -4.23 1.61
C TYR A 32 0.83 -5.47 1.58
N LYS A 33 1.37 -5.79 0.41
CA LYS A 33 2.33 -6.88 0.20
C LYS A 33 3.20 -6.57 -1.01
N GLY A 34 4.49 -6.84 -0.98
CA GLY A 34 5.24 -6.99 -2.22
C GLY A 34 4.68 -8.15 -3.04
N ASN A 35 4.57 -8.00 -4.36
CA ASN A 35 4.04 -9.06 -5.23
C ASN A 35 4.82 -10.39 -5.11
N THR A 36 6.11 -10.32 -4.76
CA THR A 36 6.99 -11.49 -4.51
C THR A 36 7.03 -11.94 -3.05
N GLU A 37 6.40 -11.20 -2.13
CA GLU A 37 6.40 -11.52 -0.70
C GLU A 37 5.29 -12.51 -0.33
N LYS A 38 5.56 -13.35 0.66
CA LYS A 38 4.61 -14.36 1.14
C LYS A 38 3.62 -13.82 2.18
N LYS A 39 4.00 -12.77 2.93
CA LYS A 39 3.23 -12.25 4.06
C LYS A 39 2.79 -10.82 3.78
N LYS A 40 1.57 -10.49 4.17
CA LYS A 40 1.07 -9.11 4.15
C LYS A 40 1.61 -8.32 5.33
N HIS A 41 1.69 -7.02 5.14
CA HIS A 41 2.15 -6.05 6.10
C HIS A 41 1.03 -5.05 6.40
N LYS A 42 0.97 -4.60 7.66
CA LYS A 42 0.11 -3.50 8.10
C LYS A 42 1.00 -2.29 8.35
N ALA A 43 0.70 -1.17 7.70
CA ALA A 43 1.39 0.10 7.94
C ALA A 43 0.39 1.20 8.27
N LYS A 44 0.76 2.06 9.23
CA LYS A 44 0.01 3.29 9.52
C LYS A 44 0.08 4.23 8.32
N ILE A 45 -1.06 4.85 8.01
CA ILE A 45 -1.14 5.92 7.02
C ILE A 45 -0.86 7.25 7.74
N TYR A 46 -0.09 8.08 7.07
CA TYR A 46 0.28 9.42 7.49
C TYR A 46 -0.21 10.41 6.44
N THR A 47 -0.45 11.65 6.86
CA THR A 47 -0.90 12.72 5.97
C THR A 47 0.06 13.90 6.07
N ASN A 48 0.43 14.47 4.92
CA ASN A 48 1.13 15.75 4.84
C ASN A 48 0.58 16.58 3.67
N THR A 49 1.24 17.70 3.36
CA THR A 49 0.81 18.63 2.29
C THR A 49 0.76 18.01 0.89
N ARG A 50 1.46 16.89 0.65
CA ARG A 50 1.42 16.14 -0.62
C ARG A 50 0.32 15.07 -0.66
N GLY A 51 -0.28 14.75 0.49
CA GLY A 51 -1.38 13.80 0.62
C GLY A 51 -1.10 12.66 1.59
N MET A 52 -1.89 11.58 1.45
CA MET A 52 -1.79 10.38 2.28
C MET A 52 -0.68 9.46 1.79
N TYR A 53 0.15 8.98 2.70
CA TYR A 53 1.25 8.08 2.41
C TYR A 53 1.44 7.04 3.51
N PHE A 54 2.16 5.97 3.19
CA PHE A 54 2.60 4.98 4.16
C PHE A 54 4.07 4.64 3.92
N ASN A 55 4.75 4.18 4.96
CA ASN A 55 6.13 3.73 4.85
C ASN A 55 6.16 2.21 4.69
N THR A 56 6.93 1.76 3.71
CA THR A 56 7.31 0.37 3.51
C THR A 56 8.79 0.19 3.83
N PHE A 57 9.27 -1.05 3.83
CA PHE A 57 10.70 -1.34 3.93
C PHE A 57 11.52 -0.78 2.75
N ARG A 58 10.87 -0.42 1.62
CA ARG A 58 11.53 0.16 0.43
C ARG A 58 11.42 1.68 0.36
N GLY A 59 10.71 2.31 1.30
CA GLY A 59 10.53 3.76 1.34
C GLY A 59 9.07 4.19 1.46
N ARG A 60 8.85 5.48 1.25
CA ARG A 60 7.54 6.15 1.34
C ARG A 60 6.77 5.98 0.04
N ILE A 61 5.51 5.60 0.14
CA ILE A 61 4.59 5.47 -1.01
C ILE A 61 3.37 6.35 -0.76
N TYR A 62 3.01 7.20 -1.72
CA TYR A 62 1.77 7.97 -1.67
C TYR A 62 0.61 7.17 -2.25
N LEU A 63 -0.54 7.20 -1.58
CA LEU A 63 -1.73 6.47 -2.05
C LEU A 63 -2.22 6.99 -3.41
N SER A 64 -1.96 8.26 -3.74
CA SER A 64 -2.28 8.85 -5.04
C SER A 64 -1.39 8.36 -6.18
N GLU A 65 -0.22 7.78 -5.88
CA GLU A 65 0.69 7.18 -6.87
C GLU A 65 0.33 5.70 -7.15
N CYS A 66 -0.65 5.15 -6.44
CA CYS A 66 -1.10 3.78 -6.65
C CYS A 66 -2.20 3.72 -7.71
N GLU A 67 -2.03 2.86 -8.70
CA GLU A 67 -3.07 2.56 -9.70
C GLU A 67 -4.18 1.74 -9.04
N ARG A 68 -5.44 2.11 -9.27
CA ARG A 68 -6.60 1.37 -8.76
C ARG A 68 -6.93 0.18 -9.66
N VAL A 69 -7.38 -0.93 -9.07
CA VAL A 69 -7.70 -2.21 -9.76
C VAL A 69 -9.15 -2.65 -9.52
#